data_AF-A0A151JE66-F1
#
_entry.id   AF-A0A151JE66-F1
#
_cell.length_a   1.000
_cell.length_b   1.000
_cell.length_c   1.000
_cell.angle_alpha   90.00
_cell.angle_beta   90.00
_cell.angle_gamma   90.00
#
_symmetry.space_group_name_H-M   'P 1'
#
loop_
_entity.id
_entity.type
_entity.pdbx_description
1 polymer ?
#
loop_
_entity_poly.entity_id
_entity_poly.type
_entity_poly.pdbx_seq_one_letter_code
_entity_poly.pdbx_strand_id
1 'polypeptide(L)'
;MTYTITEHKHRFSAWAASRASSVKEARFTVKQGKQLIESIGLDTLVDNPDKLPARVDIDKQHRLWREQLIAEASKIGLTFTHGVAAKLINMYLKSALVCGGYDSHVKVVDLHPPIDAVLLNALCRSNIGGLKFRWKEAELARWSKFSSDQYEQVIQSIREVMGSRALWEIEEFWKGHQ
;
A
#
# COMPACT_ATOMS: atom_id res chain seq x y z
N MET A 1 6.33 -24.30 17.42
CA MET A 1 6.83 -23.76 16.14
C MET A 1 8.13 -23.03 16.41
N THR A 2 9.16 -23.32 15.64
CA THR A 2 10.45 -22.60 15.73
C THR A 2 10.28 -21.21 15.14
N TYR A 3 10.77 -20.19 15.85
CA TYR A 3 10.77 -18.82 15.35
C TYR A 3 11.79 -18.67 14.21
N THR A 4 11.36 -18.12 13.06
CA THR A 4 12.19 -18.00 11.85
C THR A 4 12.32 -16.55 11.40
N ILE A 5 13.25 -16.27 10.48
CA ILE A 5 13.38 -14.94 9.87
C ILE A 5 12.13 -14.55 9.07
N THR A 6 11.50 -15.51 8.38
CA THR A 6 10.22 -15.32 7.68
C THR A 6 9.13 -14.87 8.66
N GLU A 7 9.02 -15.53 9.82
CA GLU A 7 8.06 -15.15 10.87
C GLU A 7 8.39 -13.77 11.48
N HIS A 8 9.67 -13.45 11.72
CA HIS A 8 10.08 -12.13 12.20
C HIS A 8 9.65 -11.03 11.22
N LYS A 9 9.92 -11.22 9.93
CA LYS A 9 9.60 -10.28 8.86
C LYS A 9 8.09 -10.11 8.67
N HIS A 10 7.32 -11.19 8.76
CA HIS A 10 5.86 -11.12 8.72
C HIS A 10 5.31 -10.29 9.89
N ARG A 11 5.75 -10.56 11.13
CA ARG A 11 5.32 -9.81 12.32
C ARG A 11 5.65 -8.32 12.22
N PHE A 12 6.88 -7.99 11.83
CA PHE A 12 7.31 -6.60 11.66
C PHE A 12 6.48 -5.89 10.59
N SER A 13 6.29 -6.52 9.44
CA SER A 13 5.54 -5.96 8.33
C SER A 13 4.07 -5.74 8.68
N ALA A 14 3.43 -6.71 9.34
CA ALA A 14 2.05 -6.57 9.80
C ALA A 14 1.89 -5.47 10.85
N TRP A 15 2.86 -5.33 11.77
CA TRP A 15 2.89 -4.25 12.75
C TRP A 15 3.00 -2.89 12.07
N ALA A 16 4.00 -2.71 11.19
CA ALA A 16 4.24 -1.44 10.50
C ALA A 16 3.03 -1.02 9.66
N ALA A 17 2.49 -1.96 8.88
CA ALA A 17 1.34 -1.71 8.03
C ALA A 17 0.07 -1.36 8.83
N SER A 18 -0.17 -2.05 9.94
CA SER A 18 -1.32 -1.75 10.81
C SER A 18 -1.22 -0.37 11.45
N ARG A 19 -0.02 0.01 11.92
CA ARG A 19 0.22 1.32 12.53
C ARG A 19 0.08 2.47 11.53
N ALA A 20 0.57 2.28 10.31
CA ALA A 20 0.52 3.29 9.26
C ALA A 20 -0.89 3.51 8.68
N SER A 21 -1.77 2.50 8.77
CA SER A 21 -3.08 2.50 8.11
C SER A 21 -4.26 2.76 9.06
N SER A 22 -4.09 2.57 10.37
CA SER A 22 -5.13 2.83 11.37
C SER A 22 -5.35 4.34 11.55
N VAL A 23 -6.52 4.83 11.14
CA VAL A 23 -6.90 6.26 11.17
C VAL A 23 -8.21 6.48 11.90
N LYS A 24 -8.54 7.72 12.25
CA LYS A 24 -9.75 8.06 13.03
C LYS A 24 -11.03 7.42 12.48
N GLU A 25 -11.20 7.44 11.17
CA GLU A 25 -12.39 6.91 10.47
C GLU A 25 -12.38 5.39 10.27
N ALA A 26 -11.23 4.72 10.49
CA ALA A 26 -11.06 3.28 10.34
C ALA A 26 -10.02 2.79 11.35
N ARG A 27 -10.35 2.88 12.66
CA ARG A 27 -9.45 2.46 13.74
C ARG A 27 -9.50 0.95 13.90
N PHE A 28 -8.34 0.33 13.90
CA PHE A 28 -8.15 -1.08 14.21
C PHE A 28 -6.83 -1.32 14.94
N THR A 29 -6.76 -2.45 15.65
CA THR A 29 -5.57 -2.90 16.38
C THR A 29 -4.58 -3.59 15.46
N VAL A 30 -3.31 -3.68 15.87
CA VAL A 30 -2.30 -4.47 15.14
C VAL A 30 -2.72 -5.93 14.98
N LYS A 31 -3.38 -6.50 16.01
CA LYS A 31 -3.89 -7.87 15.95
C LYS A 31 -4.92 -8.05 14.82
N GLN A 32 -5.87 -7.11 14.70
CA GLN A 32 -6.86 -7.13 13.62
C GLN A 32 -6.20 -6.91 12.25
N GLY A 33 -5.25 -5.98 12.13
CA GLY A 33 -4.56 -5.73 10.86
C GLY A 33 -3.75 -6.94 10.39
N LYS A 34 -3.03 -7.60 11.30
CA LYS A 34 -2.34 -8.88 11.01
C LYS A 34 -3.34 -9.95 10.55
N GLN A 35 -4.44 -10.13 11.27
CA GLN A 35 -5.47 -11.12 10.92
C GLN A 35 -6.03 -10.87 9.51
N LEU A 36 -6.25 -9.60 9.14
CA LEU A 36 -6.75 -9.23 7.80
C LEU A 36 -5.73 -9.49 6.68
N ILE A 37 -4.44 -9.28 6.95
CA ILE A 37 -3.35 -9.59 6.01
C ILE A 37 -3.30 -11.10 5.75
N GLU A 38 -3.42 -11.91 6.80
CA GLU A 38 -3.42 -13.38 6.73
C GLU A 38 -4.69 -13.91 6.04
N SER A 39 -5.86 -13.30 6.28
CA SER A 39 -7.13 -13.77 5.67
C SER A 39 -7.17 -13.60 4.16
N ILE A 40 -6.36 -12.71 3.59
CA ILE A 40 -6.23 -12.52 2.13
C ILE A 40 -4.95 -13.15 1.57
N GLY A 41 -4.20 -13.89 2.38
CA GLY A 41 -3.03 -14.68 1.96
C GLY A 41 -1.76 -13.88 1.66
N LEU A 42 -1.66 -12.61 2.07
CA LEU A 42 -0.44 -11.80 1.83
C LEU A 42 0.77 -12.28 2.64
N ASP A 43 0.54 -12.96 3.77
CA ASP A 43 1.58 -13.61 4.57
C ASP A 43 2.42 -14.62 3.76
N THR A 44 1.79 -15.28 2.79
CA THR A 44 2.45 -16.26 1.91
C THR A 44 3.49 -15.65 0.96
N LEU A 45 3.47 -14.32 0.77
CA LEU A 45 4.32 -13.56 -0.14
C LEU A 45 5.58 -13.01 0.53
N VAL A 46 5.66 -13.08 1.86
CA VAL A 46 6.57 -12.24 2.64
C VAL A 46 8.04 -12.37 2.22
N ASP A 47 8.52 -13.57 1.91
CA ASP A 47 9.95 -13.89 1.68
C ASP A 47 10.29 -14.30 0.25
N ASN A 48 9.33 -14.27 -0.66
CA ASN A 48 9.56 -14.72 -2.03
C ASN A 48 8.80 -13.85 -3.03
N PRO A 49 9.47 -12.88 -3.67
CA PRO A 49 8.84 -11.99 -4.64
C PRO A 49 8.39 -12.73 -5.92
N ASP A 50 8.86 -13.95 -6.20
CA ASP A 50 8.37 -14.74 -7.34
C ASP A 50 6.92 -15.19 -7.17
N LYS A 51 6.42 -15.24 -5.93
CA LYS A 51 5.01 -15.52 -5.64
C LYS A 51 4.07 -14.35 -5.94
N LEU A 52 4.61 -13.15 -6.20
CA LEU A 52 3.80 -12.02 -6.67
C LEU A 52 3.16 -12.33 -8.03
N PRO A 53 1.99 -11.74 -8.33
CA PRO A 53 1.37 -11.86 -9.65
C PRO A 53 2.31 -11.38 -10.75
N ALA A 54 2.01 -11.76 -12.00
CA ALA A 54 2.71 -11.20 -13.14
C ALA A 54 2.51 -9.68 -13.18
N ARG A 55 3.48 -8.96 -13.76
CA ARG A 55 3.47 -7.48 -13.81
C ARG A 55 2.21 -6.92 -14.44
N VAL A 56 1.71 -7.56 -15.50
CA VAL A 56 0.47 -7.17 -16.20
C VAL A 56 -0.78 -7.34 -15.34
N ASP A 57 -0.72 -8.19 -14.32
CA ASP A 57 -1.86 -8.53 -13.48
C ASP A 57 -1.84 -7.82 -12.11
N ILE A 58 -0.77 -7.08 -11.77
CA ILE A 58 -0.61 -6.50 -10.43
C ILE A 58 -1.76 -5.56 -10.06
N ASP A 59 -2.22 -4.72 -10.99
CA ASP A 59 -3.30 -3.76 -10.73
C ASP A 59 -4.62 -4.49 -10.45
N LYS A 60 -4.91 -5.53 -11.26
CA LYS A 60 -6.09 -6.39 -11.09
C LYS A 60 -6.03 -7.15 -9.76
N GLN A 61 -4.88 -7.76 -9.47
CA GLN A 61 -4.69 -8.52 -8.23
C GLN A 61 -4.77 -7.61 -7.00
N HIS A 62 -4.24 -6.39 -7.08
CA HIS A 62 -4.33 -5.42 -6.00
C HIS A 62 -5.76 -4.97 -5.72
N ARG A 63 -6.58 -4.76 -6.78
CA ARG A 63 -8.01 -4.54 -6.62
C ARG A 63 -8.68 -5.69 -5.88
N LEU A 64 -8.43 -6.93 -6.30
CA LEU A 64 -8.99 -8.12 -5.65
C LEU A 64 -8.59 -8.21 -4.17
N TRP A 65 -7.31 -7.95 -3.84
CA TRP A 65 -6.87 -7.91 -2.44
C TRP A 65 -7.60 -6.83 -1.64
N ARG A 66 -7.80 -5.63 -2.19
CA ARG A 66 -8.57 -4.58 -1.50
C ARG A 66 -10.01 -4.99 -1.25
N GLU A 67 -10.68 -5.54 -2.25
CA GLU A 67 -12.08 -5.99 -2.14
C GLU A 67 -12.22 -7.11 -1.09
N GLN A 68 -11.34 -8.11 -1.13
CA GLN A 68 -11.31 -9.19 -0.14
C GLN A 68 -11.05 -8.64 1.26
N LEU A 69 -10.06 -7.75 1.41
CA LEU A 69 -9.72 -7.19 2.71
C LEU A 69 -10.86 -6.35 3.29
N ILE A 70 -11.57 -5.58 2.46
CA ILE A 70 -12.78 -4.85 2.87
C ILE A 70 -13.88 -5.83 3.34
N ALA A 71 -14.09 -6.92 2.60
CA ALA A 71 -15.08 -7.94 2.97
C ALA A 71 -14.72 -8.62 4.30
N GLU A 72 -13.45 -9.00 4.51
CA GLU A 72 -12.97 -9.60 5.76
C GLU A 72 -13.05 -8.61 6.93
N ALA A 73 -12.73 -7.33 6.70
CA ALA A 73 -12.86 -6.28 7.71
C ALA A 73 -14.31 -6.13 8.17
N SER A 74 -15.27 -6.18 7.25
CA SER A 74 -16.69 -6.12 7.57
C SER A 74 -17.16 -7.26 8.47
N LYS A 75 -16.61 -8.48 8.30
CA LYS A 75 -16.96 -9.65 9.13
C LYS A 75 -16.57 -9.48 10.59
N ILE A 76 -15.57 -8.65 10.88
CA ILE A 76 -15.10 -8.34 12.24
C ILE A 76 -15.56 -6.96 12.73
N GLY A 77 -16.58 -6.38 12.09
CA GLY A 77 -17.20 -5.11 12.50
C GLY A 77 -16.38 -3.86 12.17
N LEU A 78 -15.43 -3.96 11.24
CA LEU A 78 -14.64 -2.81 10.77
C LEU A 78 -15.17 -2.31 9.42
N THR A 79 -15.11 -1.00 9.21
CA THR A 79 -15.47 -0.38 7.93
C THR A 79 -14.22 0.14 7.25
N PHE A 80 -13.81 -0.53 6.17
CA PHE A 80 -12.66 -0.12 5.37
C PHE A 80 -13.10 0.48 4.05
N THR A 81 -12.37 1.51 3.61
CA THR A 81 -12.44 2.03 2.25
C THR A 81 -11.32 1.42 1.40
N HIS A 82 -11.37 1.62 0.09
CA HIS A 82 -10.28 1.17 -0.79
C HIS A 82 -8.96 1.83 -0.43
N GLY A 83 -8.96 3.07 0.04
CA GLY A 83 -7.75 3.75 0.49
C GLY A 83 -7.13 3.18 1.75
N VAL A 84 -7.95 2.80 2.75
CA VAL A 84 -7.45 2.14 3.98
C VAL A 84 -6.92 0.75 3.66
N ALA A 85 -7.67 -0.04 2.89
CA ALA A 85 -7.24 -1.36 2.45
C ALA A 85 -5.95 -1.28 1.64
N ALA A 86 -5.86 -0.35 0.67
CA ALA A 86 -4.66 -0.13 -0.12
C ALA A 86 -3.45 0.18 0.75
N LYS A 87 -3.57 1.13 1.69
CA LYS A 87 -2.43 1.51 2.53
C LYS A 87 -1.93 0.34 3.37
N LEU A 88 -2.83 -0.49 3.91
CA LEU A 88 -2.46 -1.68 4.66
C LEU A 88 -1.70 -2.69 3.79
N ILE A 89 -2.19 -2.98 2.58
CA ILE A 89 -1.53 -3.88 1.62
C ILE A 89 -0.16 -3.33 1.22
N ASN A 90 -0.11 -2.06 0.79
CA ASN A 90 1.09 -1.44 0.23
C ASN A 90 2.19 -1.33 1.30
N MET A 91 1.84 -0.93 2.52
CA MET A 91 2.80 -0.87 3.62
C MET A 91 3.35 -2.26 3.97
N TYR A 92 2.49 -3.28 3.98
CA TYR A 92 2.92 -4.65 4.29
C TYR A 92 3.89 -5.17 3.23
N LEU A 93 3.55 -5.02 1.95
CA LEU A 93 4.40 -5.46 0.84
C LEU A 93 5.69 -4.63 0.74
N LYS A 94 5.63 -3.32 1.01
CA LYS A 94 6.83 -2.47 1.08
C LYS A 94 7.79 -2.95 2.16
N SER A 95 7.32 -3.11 3.39
CA SER A 95 8.20 -3.50 4.51
C SER A 95 8.74 -4.92 4.33
N ALA A 96 7.94 -5.81 3.73
CA ALA A 96 8.37 -7.19 3.49
C ALA A 96 9.33 -7.28 2.31
N LEU A 97 9.00 -6.72 1.14
CA LEU A 97 9.70 -6.98 -0.10
C LEU A 97 10.67 -5.87 -0.48
N VAL A 98 10.20 -4.62 -0.57
CA VAL A 98 11.05 -3.47 -0.94
C VAL A 98 12.15 -3.28 0.11
N CYS A 99 11.78 -3.04 1.36
CA CYS A 99 12.73 -2.88 2.46
C CYS A 99 13.38 -4.20 2.91
N GLY A 100 12.95 -5.33 2.35
CA GLY A 100 13.53 -6.65 2.59
C GLY A 100 14.65 -7.04 1.63
N GLY A 101 15.11 -6.11 0.78
CA GLY A 101 16.22 -6.33 -0.15
C GLY A 101 15.82 -6.83 -1.54
N TYR A 102 14.54 -6.72 -1.91
CA TYR A 102 14.03 -7.07 -3.24
C TYR A 102 13.61 -5.84 -4.06
N ASP A 103 14.11 -4.66 -3.73
CA ASP A 103 13.74 -3.37 -4.33
C ASP A 103 13.94 -3.32 -5.85
N SER A 104 14.91 -4.07 -6.39
CA SER A 104 15.20 -4.17 -7.82
C SER A 104 14.51 -5.35 -8.52
N HIS A 105 13.76 -6.18 -7.79
CA HIS A 105 13.10 -7.35 -8.36
C HIS A 105 12.01 -6.93 -9.35
N VAL A 106 11.96 -7.60 -10.51
CA VAL A 106 11.11 -7.23 -11.66
C VAL A 106 9.60 -7.17 -11.35
N LYS A 107 9.13 -7.92 -10.35
CA LYS A 107 7.74 -7.87 -9.86
C LYS A 107 7.52 -6.87 -8.71
N VAL A 108 8.59 -6.50 -7.99
CA VAL A 108 8.53 -5.59 -6.84
C VAL A 108 8.51 -4.13 -7.27
N VAL A 109 9.20 -3.80 -8.36
CA VAL A 109 9.24 -2.42 -8.91
C VAL A 109 7.86 -1.87 -9.30
N ASP A 110 6.89 -2.75 -9.58
CA ASP A 110 5.51 -2.40 -9.94
C ASP A 110 4.54 -2.42 -8.75
N LEU A 111 5.01 -2.72 -7.53
CA LEU A 111 4.15 -2.66 -6.36
C LEU A 111 3.69 -1.23 -6.09
N HIS A 112 2.40 -1.11 -5.77
CA HIS A 112 1.82 0.17 -5.42
C HIS A 112 2.48 0.75 -4.15
N PRO A 113 2.94 2.02 -4.18
CA PRO A 113 3.47 2.67 -2.99
C PRO A 113 2.35 2.98 -2.00
N PRO A 114 2.65 3.04 -0.69
CA PRO A 114 1.73 3.58 0.29
C PRO A 114 1.36 5.03 -0.06
N ILE A 115 0.06 5.34 -0.07
CA ILE A 115 -0.43 6.70 -0.30
C ILE A 115 -0.98 7.26 1.01
N ASP A 116 -0.56 8.46 1.37
CA ASP A 116 -1.13 9.20 2.48
C ASP A 116 -1.17 10.72 2.27
N ALA A 117 -1.71 11.42 3.27
CA ALA A 117 -1.89 12.87 3.19
C ALA A 117 -0.57 13.63 3.07
N VAL A 118 0.51 13.09 3.64
CA VAL A 118 1.82 13.74 3.63
C VAL A 118 2.45 13.63 2.25
N LEU A 119 2.41 12.44 1.64
CA LEU A 119 2.86 12.23 0.27
C LEU A 119 2.04 13.08 -0.71
N LEU A 120 0.70 13.00 -0.66
CA LEU A 120 -0.18 13.76 -1.56
C LEU A 120 0.03 15.27 -1.46
N ASN A 121 0.21 15.80 -0.23
CA ASN A 121 0.49 17.21 -0.02
C ASN A 121 1.83 17.61 -0.67
N ALA A 122 2.87 16.79 -0.52
CA ALA A 122 4.18 17.05 -1.11
C ALA A 122 4.14 17.03 -2.65
N LEU A 123 3.48 16.03 -3.24
CA LEU A 123 3.28 15.93 -4.70
C LEU A 123 2.53 17.15 -5.24
N CYS A 124 1.48 17.58 -4.56
CA CYS A 124 0.69 18.75 -4.94
C CYS A 124 1.49 20.06 -4.85
N ARG A 125 2.20 20.28 -3.73
CA ARG A 125 2.94 21.53 -3.49
C ARG A 125 4.09 21.71 -4.48
N SER A 126 4.80 20.63 -4.79
CA SER A 126 5.94 20.65 -5.71
C SER A 126 5.54 20.50 -7.18
N ASN A 127 4.24 20.39 -7.49
CA ASN A 127 3.73 20.15 -8.85
C ASN A 127 4.46 19.00 -9.56
N ILE A 128 4.64 17.88 -8.87
CA ILE A 128 5.40 16.75 -9.40
C ILE A 128 4.74 16.25 -10.68
N GLY A 129 5.54 16.13 -11.75
CA GLY A 129 5.09 15.74 -13.09
C GLY A 129 4.16 16.73 -13.80
N GLY A 130 3.98 17.95 -13.29
CA GLY A 130 3.01 18.90 -13.86
C GLY A 130 1.54 18.56 -13.53
N LEU A 131 1.30 17.62 -12.61
CA LEU A 131 -0.03 17.07 -12.30
C LEU A 131 -0.72 17.74 -11.10
N LYS A 132 -0.40 19.00 -10.77
CA LYS A 132 -0.93 19.73 -9.60
C LYS A 132 -2.43 19.57 -9.37
N PHE A 133 -3.25 19.65 -10.42
CA PHE A 133 -4.70 19.53 -10.28
C PHE A 133 -5.14 18.12 -9.85
N ARG A 134 -4.54 17.06 -10.41
CA ARG A 134 -4.82 15.67 -10.01
C ARG A 134 -4.38 15.40 -8.57
N TRP A 135 -3.21 15.93 -8.17
CA TRP A 135 -2.76 15.84 -6.78
C TRP A 135 -3.67 16.59 -5.82
N LYS A 136 -4.15 17.77 -6.24
CA LYS A 136 -5.06 18.56 -5.42
C LYS A 136 -6.39 17.85 -5.22
N GLU A 137 -6.92 17.25 -6.28
CA GLU A 137 -8.14 16.44 -6.23
C GLU A 137 -7.97 15.25 -5.27
N ALA A 138 -6.88 14.50 -5.38
CA ALA A 138 -6.57 13.38 -4.49
C ALA A 138 -6.39 13.82 -3.02
N GLU A 139 -5.72 14.95 -2.78
CA GLU A 139 -5.57 15.53 -1.43
C GLU A 139 -6.92 15.85 -0.80
N LEU A 140 -7.82 16.50 -1.56
CA LEU A 140 -9.17 16.88 -1.11
C LEU A 140 -10.07 15.67 -0.88
N ALA A 141 -9.96 14.64 -1.72
CA ALA A 141 -10.70 13.38 -1.54
C ALA A 141 -10.27 12.62 -0.28
N ARG A 142 -9.06 12.88 0.24
CA ARG A 142 -8.43 12.26 1.41
C ARG A 142 -8.22 10.75 1.22
N TRP A 143 -6.95 10.33 1.23
CA TRP A 143 -6.57 8.94 0.96
C TRP A 143 -7.41 7.90 1.71
N SER A 144 -7.75 8.11 2.99
CA SER A 144 -8.52 7.15 3.79
C SER A 144 -9.99 7.03 3.38
N LYS A 145 -10.45 7.81 2.42
CA LYS A 145 -11.82 7.80 1.90
C LYS A 145 -11.92 7.42 0.42
N PHE A 146 -10.82 7.08 -0.23
CA PHE A 146 -10.83 6.76 -1.65
C PHE A 146 -11.78 5.61 -1.99
N SER A 147 -12.52 5.80 -3.08
CA SER A 147 -13.14 4.72 -3.85
C SER A 147 -12.08 3.91 -4.61
N SER A 148 -12.49 2.82 -5.28
CA SER A 148 -11.55 2.05 -6.12
C SER A 148 -10.96 2.92 -7.22
N ASP A 149 -11.82 3.66 -7.92
CA ASP A 149 -11.43 4.48 -9.08
C ASP A 149 -10.53 5.65 -8.67
N GLN A 150 -10.84 6.33 -7.56
CA GLN A 150 -10.00 7.42 -7.06
C GLN A 150 -8.60 6.92 -6.71
N TYR A 151 -8.50 5.76 -6.04
CA TYR A 151 -7.21 5.17 -5.72
C TYR A 151 -6.42 4.83 -7.00
N GLU A 152 -7.06 4.21 -7.99
CA GLU A 152 -6.40 3.83 -9.24
C GLU A 152 -5.97 5.02 -10.08
N GLN A 153 -6.75 6.11 -10.09
CA GLN A 153 -6.35 7.36 -10.74
C GLN A 153 -5.07 7.95 -10.12
N VAL A 154 -4.92 7.83 -8.79
CA VAL A 154 -3.68 8.24 -8.11
C VAL A 154 -2.52 7.33 -8.52
N ILE A 155 -2.71 6.02 -8.54
CA ILE A 155 -1.67 5.08 -9.01
C ILE A 155 -1.27 5.36 -10.45
N GLN A 156 -2.22 5.62 -11.34
CA GLN A 156 -1.93 5.95 -12.73
C GLN A 156 -1.12 7.25 -12.84
N SER A 157 -1.46 8.25 -12.04
CA SER A 157 -0.71 9.51 -12.00
C SER A 157 0.72 9.28 -11.46
N ILE A 158 0.91 8.37 -10.48
CA ILE A 158 2.24 7.99 -10.01
C ILE A 158 3.03 7.29 -11.11
N ARG A 159 2.43 6.34 -11.83
CA ARG A 159 3.07 5.67 -12.99
C ARG A 159 3.51 6.68 -14.05
N GLU A 160 2.70 7.70 -14.34
CA GLU A 160 3.04 8.77 -15.28
C GLU A 160 4.29 9.56 -14.84
N VAL A 161 4.42 9.89 -13.56
CA VAL A 161 5.60 10.56 -13.01
C VAL A 161 6.83 9.66 -13.03
N MET A 162 6.68 8.40 -12.65
CA MET A 162 7.81 7.48 -12.47
C MET A 162 8.37 7.00 -13.81
N GLY A 163 7.55 6.90 -14.86
CA GLY A 163 7.98 6.38 -16.16
C GLY A 163 8.56 4.97 -16.03
N SER A 164 9.87 4.82 -16.22
CA SER A 164 10.58 3.54 -16.09
C SER A 164 11.11 3.25 -14.67
N ARG A 165 11.01 4.20 -13.74
CA ARG A 165 11.45 4.04 -12.34
C ARG A 165 10.51 3.13 -11.56
N ALA A 166 11.00 2.55 -10.48
CA ALA A 166 10.15 1.75 -9.60
C ALA A 166 9.13 2.64 -8.89
N LEU A 167 7.89 2.17 -8.72
CA LEU A 167 6.82 3.01 -8.19
C LEU A 167 7.04 3.42 -6.73
N TRP A 168 7.77 2.61 -5.95
CA TRP A 168 8.12 2.94 -4.57
C TRP A 168 9.03 4.17 -4.48
N GLU A 169 9.76 4.53 -5.54
CA GLU A 169 10.65 5.69 -5.54
C GLU A 169 9.91 7.02 -5.44
N ILE A 170 8.59 7.07 -5.73
CA ILE A 170 7.77 8.29 -5.53
C ILE A 170 7.81 8.77 -4.06
N GLU A 171 8.11 7.86 -3.14
CA GLU A 171 8.23 8.16 -1.72
C GLU A 171 9.46 9.04 -1.40
N GLU A 172 10.34 9.31 -2.38
CA GLU A 172 11.35 10.38 -2.28
C GLU A 172 10.74 11.77 -2.02
N PHE A 173 9.45 11.95 -2.29
CA PHE A 173 8.73 13.18 -1.97
C PHE A 173 8.01 13.13 -0.61
N TRP A 174 8.07 12.01 0.10
CA TRP A 174 7.43 11.88 1.41
C TRP A 174 8.19 12.71 2.46
N LYS A 175 7.60 13.83 2.88
CA LYS A 175 8.23 14.77 3.82
C LYS A 175 7.94 14.41 5.27
N GLY A 176 8.96 14.27 6.11
CA GLY A 176 8.80 13.96 7.55
C GLY A 176 9.81 12.97 8.11
N HIS A 177 10.67 12.42 7.25
CA HIS A 177 11.80 11.56 7.59
C HIS A 177 13.09 11.98 6.85
N GLN A 178 13.05 13.11 6.14
CA GLN A 178 14.15 13.70 5.39
C GLN A 178 14.87 14.72 6.27
#